data_AF-A0A2E6AKR2-F1
#
_entry.id   AF-A0A2E6AKR2-F1
#
_cell.length_a   1.000
_cell.length_b   1.000
_cell.length_c   1.000
_cell.angle_alpha   90.00
_cell.angle_beta   90.00
_cell.angle_gamma   90.00
#
_symmetry.space_group_name_H-M   'P 1'
#
loop_
_entity.id
_entity.type
_entity.pdbx_description
1 polymer ?
#
loop_
_entity_poly.entity_id
_entity_poly.type
_entity_poly.pdbx_seq_one_letter_code
_entity_poly.pdbx_strand_id
1 'polypeptide(L)'
;MKSLTFHRFRFPFSSRRAGISLLEIMISIGVVGIGLIGVASLIPLAHFKASQGVREERKSLFGKRAVREFYVRELDRPGTLDAPYWLHIGLGAIGSIHMPLGERKIFAQTYCFDPHWVANGFQLNQMGISTGAFHFFPANTSMNIHVPRLTLLKMRPERIQQSIVQRNPAQQALAIAQRKSFVNASPPLLIDVSQADSMFRIQDDLVVEQPENPNDIVHQTYLTEANGTPLGLPTKVVTNGSFSWMATLVPEPRVDRVQGPHLANRYVASFLIFHQRDMSGAFREEVVAEVNPNESVFSGPIKEIVIDEIGADSHTPGQPIPGHVGVRDIRRGNWIALMQNQHPVGTIPYNPATQPNVMQLKWYQVVNADELDGDYDLRRELTLTGPDWTPNPSRRVFAVYLRNVETVYEKTVELKTD
;
A
#
# COMPACT_ATOMS: atom_id res chain seq x y z
N MET A 1 -15.99 85.18 9.08
CA MET A 1 -15.21 84.01 9.55
C MET A 1 -15.80 83.57 10.88
N LYS A 2 -16.46 82.40 10.96
CA LYS A 2 -17.14 81.91 12.18
C LYS A 2 -16.22 80.93 12.92
N SER A 3 -15.78 81.31 14.10
CA SER A 3 -14.98 80.50 15.03
C SER A 3 -15.88 79.47 15.72
N LEU A 4 -15.61 78.18 15.51
CA LEU A 4 -16.29 77.06 16.17
C LEU A 4 -15.67 76.82 17.55
N THR A 5 -16.33 77.35 18.57
CA THR A 5 -15.96 77.17 19.98
C THR A 5 -16.45 75.81 20.46
N PHE A 6 -15.55 74.84 20.62
CA PHE A 6 -15.85 73.53 21.22
C PHE A 6 -16.07 73.69 22.74
N HIS A 7 -17.33 73.59 23.17
CA HIS A 7 -17.65 73.44 24.59
C HIS A 7 -17.22 72.06 25.09
N ARG A 8 -16.09 72.02 25.81
CA ARG A 8 -15.71 70.89 26.66
C ARG A 8 -16.71 70.76 27.81
N PHE A 9 -17.61 69.79 27.71
CA PHE A 9 -18.38 69.31 28.87
C PHE A 9 -17.42 68.63 29.86
N ARG A 10 -17.09 69.32 30.95
CA ARG A 10 -16.51 68.72 32.15
C ARG A 10 -17.66 68.28 33.06
N PHE A 11 -17.94 66.99 33.10
CA PHE A 11 -18.80 66.42 34.14
C PHE A 11 -18.02 66.30 35.45
N PRO A 12 -18.59 66.73 36.58
CA PRO A 12 -17.97 66.54 37.90
C PRO A 12 -18.15 65.08 38.30
N PHE A 13 -17.09 64.27 38.21
CA PHE A 13 -17.07 62.96 38.83
C PHE A 13 -16.94 63.12 40.34
N SER A 14 -18.07 63.13 41.05
CA SER A 14 -18.07 62.84 42.48
C SER A 14 -17.51 61.43 42.67
N SER A 15 -16.40 61.29 43.38
CA SER A 15 -15.82 60.01 43.78
C SER A 15 -16.75 59.31 44.79
N ARG A 16 -17.90 58.81 44.33
CA ARG A 16 -18.66 57.79 45.06
C ARG A 16 -17.85 56.52 44.97
N ARG A 17 -17.43 55.99 46.14
CA ARG A 17 -16.91 54.63 46.24
C ARG A 17 -18.05 53.70 45.80
N ALA A 18 -18.07 53.30 44.53
CA ALA A 18 -18.97 52.29 44.03
C ALA A 18 -18.52 50.96 44.66
N GLY A 19 -19.28 50.46 45.63
CA GLY A 19 -19.06 49.12 46.14
C GLY A 19 -19.28 48.13 44.99
N ILE A 20 -18.29 47.29 44.71
CA ILE A 20 -18.44 46.20 43.74
C ILE A 20 -19.52 45.27 44.27
N SER A 21 -20.55 45.05 43.47
CA SER A 21 -21.65 44.17 43.82
C SER A 21 -21.18 42.72 43.83
N LEU A 22 -21.59 41.93 44.82
CA LEU A 22 -21.31 40.49 44.89
C LEU A 22 -21.83 39.76 43.63
N LEU A 23 -22.93 40.24 43.05
CA LEU A 23 -23.50 39.74 41.81
C LEU A 23 -22.55 39.96 40.61
N GLU A 24 -21.83 41.09 40.57
CA GLU A 24 -20.87 41.40 39.51
C GLU A 24 -19.63 40.49 39.56
N ILE A 25 -19.19 40.12 40.77
CA ILE A 25 -18.11 39.14 40.99
C ILE A 25 -18.56 37.75 40.53
N MET A 26 -19.78 37.33 40.89
CA MET A 26 -20.31 36.02 40.49
C MET A 26 -20.45 35.90 38.97
N ILE A 27 -20.95 36.94 38.29
CA ILE A 27 -21.01 36.97 36.82
C ILE A 27 -19.61 36.90 36.22
N SER A 28 -18.66 37.66 36.77
CA SER A 28 -17.28 37.66 36.28
C SER A 28 -16.64 36.28 36.39
N ILE A 29 -16.80 35.59 37.53
CA ILE A 29 -16.30 34.22 37.72
C ILE A 29 -17.02 33.26 36.76
N GLY A 30 -18.32 33.41 36.54
CA GLY A 30 -19.07 32.59 35.59
C GLY A 30 -18.56 32.72 34.15
N VAL A 31 -18.34 33.96 33.68
CA VAL A 31 -17.79 34.23 32.34
C VAL A 31 -16.37 33.68 32.19
N VAL A 32 -15.51 33.88 33.20
CA VAL A 32 -14.16 33.30 33.21
C VAL A 32 -14.21 31.77 33.21
N GLY A 33 -15.11 31.17 33.97
CA GLY A 33 -15.32 29.72 34.01
C GLY A 33 -15.71 29.15 32.64
N ILE A 34 -16.67 29.77 31.95
CA ILE A 34 -17.08 29.36 30.60
C ILE A 34 -15.91 29.54 29.61
N GLY A 35 -15.16 30.64 29.71
CA GLY A 35 -13.98 30.89 28.88
C GLY A 35 -12.90 29.82 29.07
N LEU A 36 -12.61 29.44 30.32
CA LEU A 36 -11.61 28.40 30.63
C LEU A 36 -12.07 27.02 30.14
N ILE A 37 -13.34 26.67 30.26
CA ILE A 37 -13.88 25.41 29.72
C ILE A 37 -13.76 25.40 28.18
N GLY A 38 -14.02 26.53 27.52
CA GLY A 38 -13.85 26.66 26.08
C GLY A 38 -12.41 26.41 25.64
N VAL A 39 -11.43 27.00 26.32
CA VAL A 39 -9.99 26.77 26.02
C VAL A 39 -9.59 25.32 26.32
N ALA A 40 -10.03 24.76 27.43
CA ALA A 40 -9.76 23.36 27.78
C ALA A 40 -10.30 22.39 26.71
N SER A 41 -11.44 22.70 26.09
CA SER A 41 -12.03 21.89 25.01
C SER A 41 -11.21 21.87 23.71
N LEU A 42 -10.37 22.90 23.49
CA LEU A 42 -9.51 22.98 22.31
C LEU A 42 -8.23 22.13 22.42
N ILE A 43 -7.79 21.77 23.63
CA ILE A 43 -6.54 21.01 23.83
C ILE A 43 -6.62 19.63 23.18
N PRO A 44 -7.66 18.79 23.40
CA PRO A 44 -7.77 17.49 22.73
C PRO A 44 -7.90 17.62 21.21
N LEU A 45 -8.60 18.65 20.72
CA LEU A 45 -8.76 18.90 19.29
C LEU A 45 -7.42 19.29 18.65
N ALA A 46 -6.65 20.18 19.27
CA ALA A 46 -5.32 20.56 18.82
C ALA A 46 -4.39 19.35 18.78
N HIS A 47 -4.42 18.50 19.80
CA HIS A 47 -3.66 17.26 19.85
C HIS A 47 -4.05 16.30 18.72
N PHE A 48 -5.35 16.08 18.49
CA PHE A 48 -5.84 15.25 17.39
C PHE A 48 -5.42 15.80 16.01
N LYS A 49 -5.47 17.12 15.82
CA LYS A 49 -5.02 17.75 14.57
C LYS A 49 -3.52 17.68 14.38
N ALA A 50 -2.73 17.83 15.45
CA ALA A 50 -1.28 17.68 15.40
C ALA A 50 -0.88 16.23 15.05
N SER A 51 -1.51 15.23 15.67
CA SER A 51 -1.23 13.82 15.37
C SER A 51 -1.65 13.43 13.96
N GLN A 52 -2.76 13.95 13.45
CA GLN A 52 -3.12 13.84 12.03
C GLN A 52 -2.05 14.45 11.13
N GLY A 53 -1.56 15.65 11.44
CA GLY A 53 -0.50 16.32 10.68
C GLY A 53 0.79 15.49 10.60
N VAL A 54 1.25 14.96 11.74
CA VAL A 54 2.42 14.07 11.80
C VAL A 54 2.19 12.79 10.99
N ARG A 55 1.00 12.20 11.05
CA ARG A 55 0.67 11.00 10.26
C ARG A 55 0.70 11.29 8.76
N GLU A 56 0.14 12.40 8.30
CA GLU A 56 0.16 12.80 6.88
C GLU A 56 1.58 13.11 6.39
N GLU A 57 2.41 13.76 7.21
CA GLU A 57 3.82 13.99 6.88
C GLU A 57 4.59 12.68 6.73
N ARG A 58 4.39 11.74 7.67
CA ARG A 58 4.98 10.40 7.63
C ARG A 58 4.60 9.65 6.36
N LYS A 59 3.32 9.63 5.98
CA LYS A 59 2.86 9.02 4.72
C LYS A 59 3.63 9.56 3.51
N SER A 60 3.78 10.89 3.43
CA SER A 60 4.53 11.58 2.37
C SER A 60 5.99 11.18 2.30
N LEU A 61 6.66 11.15 3.45
CA LEU A 61 8.05 10.73 3.55
C LEU A 61 8.21 9.26 3.12
N PHE A 62 7.30 8.39 3.59
CA PHE A 62 7.34 6.96 3.30
C PHE A 62 7.06 6.64 1.83
N GLY A 63 6.15 7.36 1.18
CA GLY A 63 5.95 7.28 -0.26
C GLY A 63 7.22 7.51 -1.06
N LYS A 64 7.89 8.64 -0.79
CA LYS A 64 9.15 8.99 -1.44
C LYS A 64 10.23 7.96 -1.18
N ARG A 65 10.28 7.41 0.03
CA ARG A 65 11.23 6.36 0.41
C ARG A 65 10.92 5.05 -0.31
N ALA A 66 9.68 4.59 -0.38
CA ALA A 66 9.29 3.38 -1.10
C ALA A 66 9.71 3.46 -2.58
N VAL A 67 9.46 4.61 -3.23
CA VAL A 67 9.95 4.87 -4.59
C VAL A 67 11.47 4.79 -4.67
N ARG A 68 12.20 5.39 -3.72
CA ARG A 68 13.68 5.33 -3.69
C ARG A 68 14.18 3.89 -3.49
N GLU A 69 13.60 3.16 -2.55
CA GLU A 69 13.94 1.76 -2.26
C GLU A 69 13.74 0.89 -3.49
N PHE A 70 12.68 1.12 -4.26
CA PHE A 70 12.45 0.45 -5.54
C PHE A 70 13.65 0.58 -6.49
N TYR A 71 14.20 1.78 -6.66
CA TYR A 71 15.38 1.98 -7.52
C TYR A 71 16.70 1.54 -6.88
N VAL A 72 16.89 1.78 -5.57
CA VAL A 72 18.12 1.38 -4.85
C VAL A 72 18.28 -0.13 -4.85
N ARG A 73 17.16 -0.85 -4.76
CA ARG A 73 17.12 -2.31 -4.87
C ARG A 73 17.06 -2.79 -6.31
N GLU A 74 17.07 -1.90 -7.29
CA GLU A 74 17.05 -2.25 -8.71
C GLU A 74 15.81 -3.07 -9.08
N LEU A 75 14.68 -2.78 -8.45
CA LEU A 75 13.39 -3.39 -8.80
C LEU A 75 12.88 -2.93 -10.17
N ASP A 76 13.50 -1.94 -10.79
CA ASP A 76 13.34 -1.60 -12.20
C ASP A 76 14.10 -2.55 -13.14
N ARG A 77 14.87 -3.51 -12.60
CA ARG A 77 15.64 -4.48 -13.36
C ARG A 77 15.08 -5.89 -13.13
N PRO A 78 14.31 -6.44 -14.06
CA PRO A 78 13.84 -7.82 -13.92
C PRO A 78 14.94 -8.90 -13.90
N GLY A 79 16.17 -8.55 -14.30
CA GLY A 79 17.30 -9.46 -14.43
C GLY A 79 17.46 -9.92 -15.88
N THR A 80 18.05 -11.08 -16.10
CA THR A 80 18.14 -11.72 -17.43
C THR A 80 17.52 -13.11 -17.42
N LEU A 81 17.32 -13.71 -18.58
CA LEU A 81 16.86 -15.12 -18.68
C LEU A 81 17.76 -16.06 -17.86
N ASP A 82 19.05 -15.73 -17.84
CA ASP A 82 20.11 -16.50 -17.23
C ASP A 82 20.28 -16.22 -15.73
N ALA A 83 19.75 -15.10 -15.26
CA ALA A 83 19.96 -14.58 -13.92
C ALA A 83 18.74 -13.70 -13.53
N PRO A 84 17.55 -14.30 -13.34
CA PRO A 84 16.35 -13.54 -13.02
C PRO A 84 16.49 -12.89 -11.65
N TYR A 85 16.14 -11.61 -11.54
CA TYR A 85 16.14 -10.91 -10.26
C TYR A 85 14.79 -10.98 -9.58
N TRP A 86 13.71 -10.89 -10.37
CA TRP A 86 12.35 -11.08 -9.91
C TRP A 86 11.99 -12.55 -9.88
N LEU A 87 11.35 -12.98 -8.80
CA LEU A 87 10.93 -14.35 -8.61
C LEU A 87 9.44 -14.43 -8.35
N HIS A 88 8.80 -15.45 -8.89
CA HIS A 88 7.46 -15.88 -8.52
C HIS A 88 7.53 -17.31 -7.98
N ILE A 89 6.62 -17.66 -7.09
CA ILE A 89 6.57 -19.00 -6.49
C ILE A 89 5.24 -19.62 -6.91
N GLY A 90 5.24 -20.67 -7.74
CA GLY A 90 4.01 -21.36 -8.12
C GLY A 90 3.56 -22.40 -7.08
N LEU A 91 2.68 -23.31 -7.48
CA LEU A 91 2.17 -24.45 -6.69
C LEU A 91 3.28 -25.46 -6.30
N GLY A 92 4.16 -25.06 -5.38
CA GLY A 92 5.23 -25.91 -4.84
C GLY A 92 6.54 -25.94 -5.63
N ALA A 93 6.62 -25.21 -6.76
CA ALA A 93 7.86 -25.00 -7.49
C ALA A 93 8.16 -23.51 -7.62
N ILE A 94 9.44 -23.13 -7.53
CA ILE A 94 9.89 -21.81 -7.93
C ILE A 94 9.80 -21.77 -9.45
N GLY A 95 8.61 -21.47 -9.96
CA GLY A 95 8.42 -21.18 -11.37
C GLY A 95 9.05 -19.83 -11.64
N SER A 96 10.07 -19.77 -12.50
CA SER A 96 10.29 -18.53 -13.23
C SER A 96 9.02 -18.31 -14.04
N ILE A 97 8.05 -17.55 -13.50
CA ILE A 97 7.00 -17.00 -14.37
C ILE A 97 7.74 -16.36 -15.51
N HIS A 98 7.30 -16.72 -16.73
CA HIS A 98 7.50 -16.00 -17.98
C HIS A 98 8.40 -14.82 -17.72
N MET A 99 9.71 -15.10 -17.77
CA MET A 99 10.70 -14.07 -17.49
C MET A 99 10.23 -12.90 -18.31
N PRO A 100 10.03 -11.71 -17.71
CA PRO A 100 9.51 -10.58 -18.48
C PRO A 100 10.27 -10.50 -19.80
N LEU A 101 11.54 -10.88 -19.83
CA LEU A 101 12.37 -11.03 -21.01
C LEU A 101 12.11 -12.32 -21.81
N GLY A 102 11.32 -12.23 -22.88
CA GLY A 102 11.46 -13.11 -24.06
C GLY A 102 12.46 -12.48 -25.04
N GLU A 103 13.54 -13.17 -25.44
CA GLU A 103 14.57 -12.61 -26.34
C GLU A 103 15.09 -11.20 -25.92
N ARG A 104 15.27 -10.96 -24.62
CA ARG A 104 15.60 -9.63 -24.04
C ARG A 104 14.50 -8.56 -24.13
N LYS A 105 13.25 -8.94 -24.30
CA LYS A 105 12.11 -8.01 -24.39
C LYS A 105 11.09 -8.28 -23.30
N ILE A 106 10.66 -7.23 -22.59
CA ILE A 106 9.74 -7.31 -21.44
C ILE A 106 8.29 -7.52 -21.90
N PHE A 107 7.66 -8.63 -21.51
CA PHE A 107 6.25 -8.92 -21.72
C PHE A 107 5.40 -7.89 -20.99
N ALA A 108 4.44 -7.30 -21.71
CA ALA A 108 3.44 -6.38 -21.19
C ALA A 108 2.47 -7.13 -20.27
N GLN A 109 2.88 -7.31 -19.02
CA GLN A 109 2.10 -7.96 -17.97
C GLN A 109 2.12 -7.10 -16.71
N THR A 110 1.02 -7.10 -15.97
CA THR A 110 0.95 -6.43 -14.66
C THR A 110 1.58 -7.30 -13.58
N TYR A 111 2.33 -6.68 -12.68
CA TYR A 111 3.04 -7.35 -11.59
C TYR A 111 2.72 -6.71 -10.25
N CYS A 112 2.82 -7.48 -9.16
CA CYS A 112 2.69 -6.99 -7.79
C CYS A 112 3.95 -7.36 -6.99
N PHE A 113 4.73 -6.39 -6.52
CA PHE A 113 5.85 -6.60 -5.61
C PHE A 113 5.34 -6.55 -4.19
N ASP A 114 5.26 -7.74 -3.58
CA ASP A 114 4.93 -7.88 -2.16
C ASP A 114 5.77 -8.98 -1.50
N PRO A 115 7.09 -8.74 -1.34
CA PRO A 115 7.99 -9.82 -0.96
C PRO A 115 7.78 -10.31 0.47
N HIS A 116 7.21 -9.47 1.35
CA HIS A 116 6.82 -9.90 2.68
C HIS A 116 5.66 -10.90 2.63
N TRP A 117 4.61 -10.61 1.84
CA TRP A 117 3.52 -11.55 1.66
C TRP A 117 4.01 -12.89 1.12
N VAL A 118 4.88 -12.84 0.10
CA VAL A 118 5.45 -14.06 -0.50
C VAL A 118 6.31 -14.83 0.49
N ALA A 119 7.20 -14.15 1.25
CA ALA A 119 8.05 -14.80 2.25
C ALA A 119 7.24 -15.48 3.36
N ASN A 120 6.18 -14.83 3.83
CA ASN A 120 5.33 -15.40 4.87
C ASN A 120 4.48 -16.57 4.35
N GLY A 121 3.85 -16.43 3.18
CA GLY A 121 3.11 -17.53 2.54
C GLY A 121 4.00 -18.75 2.30
N PHE A 122 5.25 -18.52 1.90
CA PHE A 122 6.23 -19.57 1.74
C PHE A 122 6.57 -20.28 3.06
N GLN A 123 6.83 -19.53 4.13
CA GLN A 123 7.09 -20.10 5.46
C GLN A 123 5.92 -20.94 5.97
N LEU A 124 4.68 -20.44 5.81
CA LEU A 124 3.47 -21.17 6.18
C LEU A 124 3.31 -22.49 5.41
N ASN A 125 3.60 -22.50 4.10
CA ASN A 125 3.58 -23.74 3.31
C ASN A 125 4.65 -24.75 3.76
N GLN A 126 5.84 -24.29 4.15
CA GLN A 126 6.86 -25.18 4.72
C GLN A 126 6.40 -25.84 6.03
N MET A 127 5.53 -25.17 6.78
CA MET A 127 4.89 -25.72 7.98
C MET A 127 3.68 -26.62 7.67
N GLY A 128 3.41 -26.91 6.39
CA GLY A 128 2.28 -27.71 5.94
C GLY A 128 0.93 -26.98 6.02
N ILE A 129 0.93 -25.68 6.28
CA ILE A 129 -0.29 -24.87 6.31
C ILE A 129 -0.56 -24.44 4.86
N SER A 130 -1.62 -24.97 4.26
CA SER A 130 -2.06 -24.58 2.92
C SER A 130 -2.43 -23.10 2.93
N THR A 131 -1.66 -22.29 2.21
CA THR A 131 -1.87 -20.84 2.09
C THR A 131 -2.60 -20.42 0.82
N GLY A 132 -3.28 -21.35 0.14
CA GLY A 132 -3.95 -21.04 -1.13
C GLY A 132 -3.01 -20.39 -2.15
N ALA A 133 -3.53 -19.43 -2.92
CA ALA A 133 -2.82 -18.75 -4.00
C ALA A 133 -2.03 -17.50 -3.53
N PHE A 134 -1.21 -17.62 -2.47
CA PHE A 134 -0.34 -16.54 -1.96
C PHE A 134 0.60 -15.92 -3.02
N HIS A 135 0.73 -16.58 -4.16
CA HIS A 135 1.56 -16.20 -5.27
C HIS A 135 0.86 -15.28 -6.28
N PHE A 136 -0.45 -15.10 -6.18
CA PHE A 136 -1.20 -14.16 -7.00
C PHE A 136 -1.77 -13.03 -6.16
N PHE A 137 -1.93 -11.87 -6.80
CA PHE A 137 -2.65 -10.71 -6.32
C PHE A 137 -3.93 -10.53 -7.14
N PRO A 138 -5.09 -10.38 -6.50
CA PRO A 138 -5.38 -10.73 -5.09
C PRO A 138 -5.15 -12.23 -4.79
N ALA A 139 -4.96 -12.58 -3.52
CA ALA A 139 -4.55 -13.93 -3.09
C ALA A 139 -5.70 -14.93 -3.06
N ASN A 140 -6.95 -14.44 -2.96
CA ASN A 140 -8.14 -15.27 -2.83
C ASN A 140 -9.08 -15.07 -4.03
N THR A 141 -8.67 -15.55 -5.21
CA THR A 141 -9.59 -15.59 -6.36
C THR A 141 -9.56 -16.95 -7.04
N SER A 142 -10.73 -17.54 -7.22
CA SER A 142 -11.00 -18.58 -8.24
C SER A 142 -11.21 -17.96 -9.63
N MET A 143 -11.15 -16.63 -9.71
CA MET A 143 -11.50 -15.83 -10.87
C MET A 143 -10.26 -15.58 -11.72
N ASN A 144 -10.44 -15.50 -13.05
CA ASN A 144 -9.38 -15.19 -14.05
C ASN A 144 -8.75 -13.78 -13.93
N ILE A 145 -8.73 -13.20 -12.73
CA ILE A 145 -8.03 -11.97 -12.37
C ILE A 145 -6.88 -12.30 -11.42
N HIS A 146 -5.72 -12.56 -12.00
CA HIS A 146 -4.51 -12.81 -11.24
C HIS A 146 -3.39 -11.91 -11.76
N VAL A 147 -2.76 -11.20 -10.83
CA VAL A 147 -1.51 -10.48 -11.02
C VAL A 147 -0.43 -11.29 -10.31
N PRO A 148 0.64 -11.73 -10.98
CA PRO A 148 1.75 -12.37 -10.29
C PRO A 148 2.28 -11.53 -9.14
N ARG A 149 2.35 -12.11 -7.93
CA ARG A 149 3.15 -11.56 -6.84
C ARG A 149 4.59 -11.97 -7.03
N LEU A 150 5.46 -10.98 -6.91
CA LEU A 150 6.88 -11.09 -7.09
C LEU A 150 7.59 -10.89 -5.75
N THR A 151 8.65 -11.67 -5.58
CA THR A 151 9.65 -11.55 -4.52
C THR A 151 11.04 -11.41 -5.13
N LEU A 152 12.06 -11.27 -4.28
CA LEU A 152 13.44 -11.04 -4.69
C LEU A 152 14.34 -12.19 -4.29
N LEU A 153 15.45 -12.31 -5.01
CA LEU A 153 16.59 -13.08 -4.55
C LEU A 153 17.26 -12.41 -3.34
N LYS A 154 17.67 -13.23 -2.38
CA LYS A 154 18.50 -12.87 -1.22
C LYS A 154 19.83 -12.24 -1.61
N MET A 155 20.34 -12.59 -2.80
CA MET A 155 21.59 -12.08 -3.35
C MET A 155 21.37 -11.59 -4.78
N ARG A 156 22.17 -10.59 -5.17
CA ARG A 156 22.17 -10.12 -6.56
C ARG A 156 22.64 -11.22 -7.52
N PRO A 157 22.03 -11.35 -8.71
CA PRO A 157 22.39 -12.40 -9.66
C PRO A 157 23.87 -12.36 -10.08
N GLU A 158 24.48 -11.17 -10.19
CA GLU A 158 25.89 -11.02 -10.59
C GLU A 158 26.84 -11.56 -9.51
N ARG A 159 26.49 -11.37 -8.23
CA ARG A 159 27.28 -11.93 -7.12
C ARG A 159 27.17 -13.45 -7.08
N ILE A 160 25.99 -13.99 -7.42
CA ILE A 160 25.82 -15.44 -7.58
C ILE A 160 26.75 -15.94 -8.69
N GLN A 161 26.77 -15.28 -9.85
CA GLN A 161 27.68 -15.64 -10.94
C GLN A 161 29.16 -15.57 -10.54
N GLN A 162 29.59 -14.48 -9.90
CA GLN A 162 30.97 -14.32 -9.43
C GLN A 162 31.38 -15.42 -8.44
N SER A 163 30.48 -15.78 -7.50
CA SER A 163 30.73 -16.85 -6.53
C SER A 163 30.87 -18.23 -7.17
N ILE A 164 30.34 -18.43 -8.38
CA ILE A 164 30.46 -19.67 -9.16
C ILE A 164 31.79 -19.68 -9.92
N VAL A 165 32.16 -18.56 -10.56
CA VAL A 165 33.39 -18.46 -11.35
C VAL A 165 34.65 -18.71 -10.51
N GLN A 166 34.63 -18.35 -9.22
CA GLN A 166 35.76 -18.58 -8.30
C GLN A 166 35.91 -20.04 -7.83
N ARG A 167 35.02 -20.95 -8.21
CA ARG A 167 35.09 -22.36 -7.79
C ARG A 167 35.97 -23.19 -8.72
N ASN A 168 36.52 -24.28 -8.19
CA ASN A 168 37.32 -25.26 -8.95
C ASN A 168 36.47 -25.87 -10.10
N PRO A 169 37.02 -26.33 -11.24
CA PRO A 169 36.22 -26.78 -12.40
C PRO A 169 35.16 -27.86 -12.09
N ALA A 170 35.46 -28.78 -11.17
CA ALA A 170 34.48 -29.78 -10.70
C ALA A 170 33.32 -29.14 -9.92
N GLN A 171 33.60 -28.11 -9.13
CA GLN A 171 32.60 -27.33 -8.41
C GLN A 171 31.83 -26.37 -9.34
N GLN A 172 32.43 -25.91 -10.45
CA GLN A 172 31.73 -25.17 -11.50
C GLN A 172 30.73 -26.06 -12.24
N ALA A 173 31.10 -27.28 -12.61
CA ALA A 173 30.17 -28.23 -13.23
C ALA A 173 29.00 -28.56 -12.28
N LEU A 174 29.27 -28.75 -10.99
CA LEU A 174 28.23 -28.92 -9.97
C LEU A 174 27.38 -27.64 -9.80
N ALA A 175 27.99 -26.45 -9.84
CA ALA A 175 27.27 -25.19 -9.75
C ALA A 175 26.41 -24.88 -11.00
N ILE A 176 26.83 -25.32 -12.18
CA ILE A 176 26.06 -25.22 -13.44
C ILE A 176 24.92 -26.26 -13.44
N ALA A 177 25.16 -27.46 -12.95
CA ALA A 177 24.10 -28.45 -12.72
C ALA A 177 23.11 -27.94 -11.66
N GLN A 178 23.62 -27.31 -10.60
CA GLN A 178 22.82 -26.60 -9.60
C GLN A 178 22.07 -25.44 -10.24
N ARG A 179 22.64 -24.68 -11.19
CA ARG A 179 21.97 -23.61 -11.96
C ARG A 179 20.70 -24.11 -12.64
N LYS A 180 20.74 -25.30 -13.25
CA LYS A 180 19.53 -25.96 -13.76
C LYS A 180 18.59 -26.43 -12.65
N SER A 181 19.12 -26.67 -11.45
CA SER A 181 18.35 -26.89 -10.23
C SER A 181 18.02 -25.62 -9.41
N PHE A 182 18.36 -24.39 -9.82
CA PHE A 182 17.94 -23.17 -9.08
C PHE A 182 16.41 -23.03 -9.10
N VAL A 183 15.78 -23.63 -10.10
CA VAL A 183 14.32 -23.79 -10.27
C VAL A 183 13.74 -24.89 -9.37
N ASN A 184 14.56 -25.88 -8.96
CA ASN A 184 14.11 -27.11 -8.28
C ASN A 184 14.72 -27.35 -6.89
N ALA A 185 15.67 -26.53 -6.41
CA ALA A 185 16.33 -26.71 -5.12
C ALA A 185 15.60 -25.93 -4.03
N SER A 186 15.27 -26.63 -2.95
CA SER A 186 14.92 -26.08 -1.63
C SER A 186 15.81 -24.88 -1.25
N PRO A 187 15.34 -23.93 -0.42
CA PRO A 187 15.24 -22.52 -0.78
C PRO A 187 16.15 -21.56 0.05
N PRO A 188 17.49 -21.56 -0.11
CA PRO A 188 18.34 -20.55 0.54
C PRO A 188 18.38 -19.21 -0.22
N LEU A 189 17.64 -19.10 -1.34
CA LEU A 189 17.76 -17.97 -2.27
C LEU A 189 16.60 -16.97 -2.21
N LEU A 190 15.47 -17.35 -1.62
CA LEU A 190 14.38 -16.41 -1.37
C LEU A 190 14.74 -15.54 -0.17
N ILE A 191 14.29 -14.29 -0.19
CA ILE A 191 14.32 -13.50 1.03
C ILE A 191 13.41 -14.16 2.09
N ASP A 192 13.93 -14.29 3.30
CA ASP A 192 13.12 -14.72 4.45
C ASP A 192 12.24 -13.57 4.98
N VAL A 193 11.32 -13.86 5.90
CA VAL A 193 10.42 -12.84 6.47
C VAL A 193 11.20 -11.70 7.13
N SER A 194 12.28 -11.99 7.86
CA SER A 194 13.11 -10.98 8.51
C SER A 194 13.81 -10.06 7.51
N GLN A 195 14.24 -10.62 6.38
CA GLN A 195 14.81 -9.87 5.27
C GLN A 195 13.71 -9.04 4.61
N ALA A 196 12.56 -9.61 4.30
CA ALA A 196 11.44 -8.87 3.74
C ALA A 196 11.00 -7.71 4.64
N ASP A 197 10.95 -7.91 5.97
CA ASP A 197 10.73 -6.87 6.97
C ASP A 197 11.76 -5.74 6.84
N SER A 198 13.05 -6.07 6.75
CA SER A 198 14.09 -5.05 6.60
C SER A 198 14.02 -4.25 5.29
N MET A 199 13.40 -4.81 4.25
CA MET A 199 13.31 -4.20 2.92
C MET A 199 12.01 -3.41 2.71
N PHE A 200 10.90 -3.94 3.23
CA PHE A 200 9.55 -3.46 2.94
C PHE A 200 8.84 -2.85 4.15
N ARG A 201 9.36 -3.05 5.37
CA ARG A 201 8.97 -2.27 6.55
C ARG A 201 9.99 -1.20 6.82
N ILE A 202 9.50 -0.02 7.13
CA ILE A 202 10.38 1.12 7.32
C ILE A 202 10.80 1.15 8.78
N GLN A 203 12.07 0.83 9.01
CA GLN A 203 12.73 0.86 10.33
C GLN A 203 13.22 2.26 10.68
N ASP A 204 12.46 3.30 10.36
CA ASP A 204 12.87 4.69 10.61
C ASP A 204 11.69 5.54 11.06
N ASP A 205 10.67 4.88 11.59
CA ASP A 205 9.72 5.55 12.46
C ASP A 205 10.45 5.69 13.80
N LEU A 206 11.01 6.87 14.06
CA LEU A 206 11.52 7.22 15.37
C LEU A 206 10.37 7.00 16.35
N VAL A 207 10.45 5.91 17.13
CA VAL A 207 9.51 5.66 18.21
C VAL A 207 9.91 6.61 19.33
N VAL A 208 9.25 7.75 19.27
CA VAL A 208 9.26 8.77 20.27
C VAL A 208 8.15 8.38 21.22
N GLU A 209 8.47 7.60 22.26
CA GLU A 209 7.49 7.22 23.27
C GLU A 209 7.13 8.49 24.04
N GLN A 210 5.85 8.85 23.97
CA GLN A 210 5.34 9.93 24.80
C GLN A 210 5.31 9.39 26.24
N PRO A 211 6.03 10.03 27.18
CA PRO A 211 6.03 9.56 28.55
C PRO A 211 4.62 9.68 29.14
N GLU A 212 4.28 8.76 30.05
CA GLU A 212 2.97 8.76 30.73
C GLU A 212 2.73 10.07 31.50
N ASN A 213 3.81 10.69 31.99
CA ASN A 213 3.78 12.01 32.60
C ASN A 213 4.13 13.09 31.56
N PRO A 214 3.23 14.05 31.26
CA PRO A 214 3.48 15.11 30.28
C PRO A 214 4.60 16.08 30.65
N ASN A 215 5.10 16.03 31.90
CA ASN A 215 6.27 16.82 32.32
C ASN A 215 7.61 16.11 32.05
N ASP A 216 7.60 14.83 31.72
CA ASP A 216 8.82 14.08 31.46
C ASP A 216 9.33 14.38 30.05
N ILE A 217 10.65 14.30 29.89
CA ILE A 217 11.27 14.52 28.59
C ILE A 217 10.97 13.31 27.72
N VAL A 218 10.64 13.60 26.47
CA VAL A 218 10.40 12.58 25.47
C VAL A 218 11.68 11.80 25.21
N HIS A 219 11.65 10.48 25.44
CA HIS A 219 12.81 9.60 25.26
C HIS A 219 12.68 8.79 23.97
N GLN A 220 13.79 8.67 23.25
CA GLN A 220 13.92 7.75 22.14
C GLN A 220 14.45 6.41 22.66
N THR A 221 13.72 5.33 22.38
CA THR A 221 14.11 3.99 22.82
C THR A 221 15.15 3.40 21.85
N TYR A 222 16.26 2.93 22.41
CA TYR A 222 17.32 2.22 21.68
C TYR A 222 17.37 0.77 22.14
N LEU A 223 17.59 -0.16 21.22
CA LEU A 223 17.87 -1.55 21.57
C LEU A 223 19.26 -1.62 22.19
N THR A 224 19.31 -2.09 23.44
CA THR A 224 20.54 -2.57 24.07
C THR A 224 20.66 -4.07 23.77
N GLU A 225 21.73 -4.48 23.09
CA GLU A 225 21.96 -5.90 22.83
C GLU A 225 22.09 -6.66 24.16
N ALA A 226 21.20 -7.62 24.39
CA ALA A 226 21.11 -8.37 25.65
C ALA A 226 22.31 -9.31 25.91
N ASN A 227 23.29 -9.39 25.00
CA ASN A 227 24.43 -10.30 25.10
C ASN A 227 25.74 -9.56 25.44
N GLY A 228 25.86 -9.12 26.69
CA GLY A 228 27.12 -9.18 27.44
C GLY A 228 28.28 -8.26 27.04
N THR A 229 28.10 -7.26 26.17
CA THR A 229 29.15 -6.24 25.98
C THR A 229 29.07 -5.18 27.11
N PRO A 230 30.14 -4.94 27.89
CA PRO A 230 30.07 -4.11 29.12
C PRO A 230 29.85 -2.61 28.91
N LEU A 231 29.65 -2.15 27.67
CA LEU A 231 29.61 -0.73 27.33
C LEU A 231 28.23 -0.19 26.96
N GLY A 232 27.19 -1.03 26.89
CA GLY A 232 25.79 -0.59 26.81
C GLY A 232 25.51 0.47 25.73
N LEU A 233 26.32 0.52 24.67
CA LEU A 233 26.20 1.53 23.65
C LEU A 233 24.96 1.21 22.81
N PRO A 234 24.00 2.15 22.70
CA PRO A 234 22.82 1.94 21.88
C PRO A 234 23.25 1.74 20.42
N THR A 235 23.14 0.51 19.91
CA THR A 235 23.58 0.15 18.57
C THR A 235 22.47 0.28 17.52
N LYS A 236 21.19 0.25 17.93
CA LYS A 236 20.08 0.35 16.99
C LYS A 236 18.85 1.05 17.59
N VAL A 237 18.27 1.99 16.84
CA VAL A 237 17.00 2.63 17.19
C VAL A 237 15.88 1.59 17.14
N VAL A 238 15.02 1.54 18.18
CA VAL A 238 13.80 0.71 18.16
C VAL A 238 12.83 1.36 17.18
N THR A 239 12.28 0.56 16.28
CA THR A 239 11.33 1.03 15.28
C THR A 239 10.08 0.20 15.40
N ASN A 240 8.91 0.84 15.44
CA ASN A 240 7.64 0.13 15.55
C ASN A 240 7.34 -0.68 14.27
N GLY A 241 7.99 -0.36 13.14
CA GLY A 241 7.73 -1.01 11.86
C GLY A 241 6.26 -0.87 11.45
N SER A 242 5.63 0.22 11.90
CA SER A 242 4.21 0.53 11.73
C SER A 242 3.87 0.70 10.25
N PHE A 243 4.81 1.19 9.44
CA PHE A 243 4.60 1.34 8.01
C PHE A 243 5.29 0.26 7.19
N SER A 244 4.57 -0.25 6.20
CA SER A 244 5.07 -1.15 5.19
C SER A 244 4.61 -0.70 3.80
N TRP A 245 5.21 -1.24 2.75
CA TRP A 245 4.80 -0.91 1.40
C TRP A 245 4.79 -2.12 0.47
N MET A 246 3.96 -2.03 -0.57
CA MET A 246 3.97 -2.91 -1.74
C MET A 246 3.90 -2.06 -3.01
N ALA A 247 4.19 -2.64 -4.18
CA ALA A 247 4.05 -1.91 -5.44
C ALA A 247 3.34 -2.74 -6.51
N THR A 248 2.46 -2.11 -7.29
CA THR A 248 1.91 -2.70 -8.50
C THR A 248 2.52 -2.04 -9.73
N LEU A 249 3.00 -2.82 -10.69
CA LEU A 249 3.48 -2.33 -11.98
C LEU A 249 2.45 -2.68 -13.05
N VAL A 250 1.90 -1.66 -13.70
CA VAL A 250 0.91 -1.82 -14.78
C VAL A 250 1.51 -1.28 -16.06
N PRO A 251 1.59 -2.05 -17.15
CA PRO A 251 2.19 -1.56 -18.38
C PRO A 251 1.37 -0.40 -18.92
N GLU A 252 2.05 0.69 -19.30
CA GLU A 252 1.38 1.82 -19.94
C GLU A 252 0.82 1.34 -21.28
N PRO A 253 -0.47 1.60 -21.60
CA PRO A 253 -1.03 1.24 -22.89
C PRO A 253 -0.35 2.07 -23.98
N ARG A 254 0.74 1.53 -24.56
CA ARG A 254 1.43 2.18 -25.67
C ARG A 254 0.65 1.98 -26.97
N VAL A 255 0.60 3.06 -27.74
CA VAL A 255 0.05 3.11 -29.11
C VAL A 255 1.12 2.77 -30.16
N ASP A 256 2.34 2.42 -29.74
CA ASP A 256 3.47 2.20 -30.65
C ASP A 256 3.30 0.91 -31.48
N ARG A 257 2.68 1.09 -32.65
CA ARG A 257 2.42 0.05 -33.67
C ARG A 257 3.65 -0.70 -34.17
N VAL A 258 4.86 -0.26 -33.81
CA VAL A 258 6.12 -0.70 -34.45
C VAL A 258 6.78 -1.88 -33.74
N GLN A 259 6.62 -2.05 -32.42
CA GLN A 259 7.35 -3.10 -31.66
C GLN A 259 6.54 -4.36 -31.35
N GLY A 260 5.30 -4.44 -31.84
CA GLY A 260 4.40 -5.55 -31.54
C GLY A 260 3.73 -5.39 -30.17
N PRO A 261 2.51 -5.94 -30.01
CA PRO A 261 1.60 -5.65 -28.89
C PRO A 261 2.01 -6.25 -27.55
N HIS A 262 3.15 -6.94 -27.48
CA HIS A 262 3.57 -7.70 -26.31
C HIS A 262 4.63 -7.04 -25.47
N LEU A 263 5.25 -5.95 -25.95
CA LEU A 263 6.45 -5.42 -25.33
C LEU A 263 6.15 -4.11 -24.64
N ALA A 264 6.36 -4.07 -23.33
CA ALA A 264 6.29 -2.86 -22.55
C ALA A 264 7.59 -2.71 -21.78
N ASN A 265 8.30 -1.62 -21.98
CA ASN A 265 9.38 -1.21 -21.08
C ASN A 265 8.91 -0.11 -20.12
N ARG A 266 7.75 0.52 -20.37
CA ARG A 266 7.21 1.62 -19.56
C ARG A 266 5.98 1.16 -18.77
N TYR A 267 6.01 1.42 -17.48
CA TYR A 267 4.99 0.99 -16.52
C TYR A 267 4.57 2.16 -15.64
N VAL A 268 3.30 2.17 -15.24
CA VAL A 268 2.84 2.95 -14.10
C VAL A 268 3.05 2.09 -12.86
N ALA A 269 3.96 2.52 -11.99
CA ALA A 269 4.19 1.93 -10.69
C ALA A 269 3.35 2.66 -9.65
N SER A 270 2.46 1.93 -8.98
CA SER A 270 1.70 2.44 -7.83
C SER A 270 2.27 1.84 -6.56
N PHE A 271 2.80 2.66 -5.66
CA PHE A 271 3.40 2.30 -4.38
C PHE A 271 2.38 2.52 -3.27
N LEU A 272 1.92 1.43 -2.67
CA LEU A 272 0.94 1.47 -1.59
C LEU A 272 1.66 1.52 -0.27
N ILE A 273 1.28 2.48 0.58
CA ILE A 273 1.81 2.62 1.92
C ILE A 273 0.74 2.14 2.90
N PHE A 274 1.07 1.13 3.69
CA PHE A 274 0.20 0.57 4.71
C PHE A 274 0.59 1.07 6.09
N HIS A 275 -0.37 1.18 6.99
CA HIS A 275 -0.14 1.43 8.41
C HIS A 275 -0.69 0.27 9.26
N GLN A 276 0.16 -0.40 10.02
CA GLN A 276 -0.17 -1.59 10.82
C GLN A 276 -0.77 -2.70 9.96
N ARG A 277 -0.15 -2.97 8.80
CA ARG A 277 -0.49 -4.11 7.95
C ARG A 277 -0.40 -5.41 8.75
N ASP A 278 -1.45 -6.22 8.72
CA ASP A 278 -1.46 -7.55 9.32
C ASP A 278 -0.62 -8.52 8.49
N MET A 279 0.52 -8.86 9.06
CA MET A 279 1.52 -9.70 8.44
C MET A 279 1.43 -11.16 8.90
N SER A 280 0.40 -11.54 9.67
CA SER A 280 0.25 -12.90 10.23
C SER A 280 -0.09 -13.97 9.18
N GLY A 281 -0.45 -13.58 7.95
CA GLY A 281 -0.46 -14.47 6.78
C GLY A 281 -1.73 -15.27 6.53
N ALA A 282 -2.75 -15.13 7.37
CA ALA A 282 -4.04 -15.76 7.12
C ALA A 282 -4.93 -14.82 6.28
N PHE A 283 -4.75 -14.77 4.95
CA PHE A 283 -5.64 -14.29 3.85
C PHE A 283 -6.67 -13.16 4.06
N ARG A 284 -6.59 -12.37 5.13
CA ARG A 284 -7.75 -11.63 5.66
C ARG A 284 -7.79 -10.17 5.23
N GLU A 285 -6.75 -9.67 4.58
CA GLU A 285 -6.64 -8.24 4.29
C GLU A 285 -7.14 -7.82 2.90
N GLU A 286 -7.43 -8.79 2.03
CA GLU A 286 -7.75 -8.54 0.63
C GLU A 286 -9.19 -8.97 0.32
N VAL A 287 -10.00 -8.00 -0.05
CA VAL A 287 -11.39 -8.23 -0.44
C VAL A 287 -11.49 -8.04 -1.94
N VAL A 288 -12.16 -8.97 -2.61
CA VAL A 288 -12.43 -8.88 -4.04
C VAL A 288 -13.93 -8.87 -4.26
N ALA A 289 -14.41 -7.85 -4.96
CA ALA A 289 -15.81 -7.68 -5.30
C ALA A 289 -15.98 -7.52 -6.82
N GLU A 290 -17.10 -7.97 -7.35
CA GLU A 290 -17.46 -7.70 -8.75
C GLU A 290 -18.08 -6.31 -8.81
N VAL A 291 -17.70 -5.52 -9.81
CA VAL A 291 -18.35 -4.23 -10.07
C VAL A 291 -19.53 -4.46 -10.99
N ASN A 292 -20.73 -4.08 -10.58
CA ASN A 292 -21.93 -4.23 -11.39
C ASN A 292 -21.93 -3.20 -12.53
N PRO A 293 -21.76 -3.62 -13.80
CA PRO A 293 -21.61 -2.69 -14.91
C PRO A 293 -22.92 -1.97 -15.29
N ASN A 294 -24.08 -2.50 -14.89
CA ASN A 294 -25.38 -1.91 -15.24
C ASN A 294 -25.75 -0.72 -14.36
N GLU A 295 -25.12 -0.63 -13.19
CA GLU A 295 -25.38 0.42 -12.19
C GLU A 295 -24.16 1.31 -11.95
N SER A 296 -23.03 0.98 -12.58
CA SER A 296 -21.79 1.74 -12.42
C SER A 296 -21.60 2.74 -13.56
N VAL A 297 -21.22 3.96 -13.22
CA VAL A 297 -20.91 5.03 -14.16
C VAL A 297 -19.40 5.28 -14.19
N PHE A 298 -18.76 4.86 -15.29
CA PHE A 298 -17.31 4.99 -15.46
C PHE A 298 -16.86 6.26 -16.19
N SER A 299 -17.67 7.33 -16.23
CA SER A 299 -17.34 8.56 -17.00
C SER A 299 -16.70 9.65 -16.13
N GLY A 300 -15.64 10.30 -16.63
CA GLY A 300 -15.00 11.44 -15.93
C GLY A 300 -14.10 11.07 -14.74
N PRO A 301 -13.54 12.03 -13.99
CA PRO A 301 -12.57 11.78 -12.91
C PRO A 301 -13.19 11.19 -11.63
N ILE A 302 -14.52 11.30 -11.50
CA ILE A 302 -15.30 10.73 -10.40
C ILE A 302 -16.05 9.52 -10.94
N LYS A 303 -15.97 8.39 -10.23
CA LYS A 303 -16.66 7.16 -10.62
C LYS A 303 -17.68 6.81 -9.54
N GLU A 304 -18.89 6.50 -9.95
CA GLU A 304 -19.89 5.91 -9.07
C GLU A 304 -19.97 4.44 -9.45
N ILE A 305 -19.65 3.57 -8.50
CA ILE A 305 -19.66 2.12 -8.73
C ILE A 305 -20.50 1.44 -7.67
N VAL A 306 -21.17 0.37 -8.09
CA VAL A 306 -21.82 -0.56 -7.17
C VAL A 306 -21.01 -1.84 -7.16
N ILE A 307 -20.60 -2.26 -5.97
CA ILE A 307 -19.83 -3.48 -5.78
C ILE A 307 -20.65 -4.51 -5.01
N ASP A 308 -20.58 -5.75 -5.48
CA ASP A 308 -21.19 -6.90 -4.87
C ASP A 308 -20.08 -7.84 -4.36
N GLU A 309 -20.09 -8.13 -3.06
CA GLU A 309 -19.16 -9.07 -2.45
C GLU A 309 -19.37 -10.45 -3.06
N ILE A 310 -18.32 -10.95 -3.70
CA ILE A 310 -18.32 -12.29 -4.24
C ILE A 310 -18.05 -13.22 -3.07
N GLY A 311 -19.03 -14.02 -2.67
CA GLY A 311 -18.82 -15.05 -1.65
C GLY A 311 -17.60 -15.89 -2.03
N ALA A 312 -16.61 -15.94 -1.12
CA ALA A 312 -15.31 -16.60 -1.35
C ALA A 312 -15.44 -18.06 -1.81
N ASP A 313 -16.58 -18.69 -1.49
CA ASP A 313 -16.90 -20.06 -1.84
C ASP A 313 -18.24 -20.08 -2.60
N SER A 314 -18.19 -20.27 -3.91
CA SER A 314 -19.36 -20.31 -4.80
C SER A 314 -20.31 -21.51 -4.58
N HIS A 315 -20.27 -22.16 -3.42
CA HIS A 315 -21.11 -23.31 -3.08
C HIS A 315 -22.19 -22.97 -2.04
N THR A 316 -22.07 -21.85 -1.32
CA THR A 316 -23.15 -21.28 -0.49
C THR A 316 -23.06 -19.75 -0.52
N PRO A 317 -23.83 -19.09 -1.40
CA PRO A 317 -23.95 -17.64 -1.40
C PRO A 317 -24.44 -17.14 -0.03
N GLY A 318 -23.82 -16.11 0.53
CA GLY A 318 -24.47 -15.28 1.53
C GLY A 318 -24.09 -15.47 3.00
N GLN A 319 -22.97 -16.13 3.35
CA GLN A 319 -22.47 -16.09 4.73
C GLN A 319 -21.09 -15.43 4.78
N PRO A 320 -20.97 -14.22 5.35
CA PRO A 320 -19.67 -13.60 5.58
C PRO A 320 -18.88 -14.49 6.53
N ILE A 321 -17.64 -14.83 6.17
CA ILE A 321 -16.78 -15.60 7.06
C ILE A 321 -16.49 -14.72 8.28
N PRO A 322 -16.87 -15.11 9.51
CA PRO A 322 -16.72 -14.25 10.68
C PRO A 322 -15.27 -13.79 10.88
N GLY A 323 -15.06 -12.48 11.00
CA GLY A 323 -13.74 -11.88 11.19
C GLY A 323 -12.94 -11.59 9.91
N HIS A 324 -13.53 -11.81 8.73
CA HIS A 324 -12.92 -11.40 7.47
C HIS A 324 -13.27 -9.94 7.14
N VAL A 325 -12.32 -9.26 6.48
CA VAL A 325 -12.60 -7.95 5.89
C VAL A 325 -13.61 -8.17 4.77
N GLY A 326 -14.70 -7.44 4.79
CA GLY A 326 -15.75 -7.49 3.78
C GLY A 326 -15.89 -6.18 3.02
N VAL A 327 -16.79 -6.17 2.03
CA VAL A 327 -17.15 -4.93 1.31
C VAL A 327 -17.70 -3.88 2.29
N ARG A 328 -18.36 -4.35 3.36
CA ARG A 328 -18.86 -3.51 4.46
C ARG A 328 -17.79 -2.77 5.26
N ASP A 329 -16.51 -3.14 5.14
CA ASP A 329 -15.42 -2.47 5.86
C ASP A 329 -14.81 -1.31 5.05
N ILE A 330 -15.25 -1.13 3.81
CA ILE A 330 -14.83 -0.02 2.97
C ILE A 330 -15.44 1.28 3.52
N ARG A 331 -14.60 2.27 3.76
CA ARG A 331 -14.96 3.59 4.30
C ARG A 331 -14.40 4.69 3.41
N ARG A 332 -14.97 5.88 3.56
CA ARG A 332 -14.39 7.11 3.00
C ARG A 332 -12.91 7.24 3.39
N GLY A 333 -12.08 7.61 2.43
CA GLY A 333 -10.64 7.77 2.57
C GLY A 333 -9.85 6.48 2.34
N ASN A 334 -10.49 5.31 2.25
CA ASN A 334 -9.81 4.07 1.87
C ASN A 334 -9.41 4.07 0.39
N TRP A 335 -8.53 3.13 0.04
CA TRP A 335 -8.07 2.92 -1.33
C TRP A 335 -8.55 1.57 -1.84
N ILE A 336 -9.00 1.56 -3.09
CA ILE A 336 -9.37 0.34 -3.82
C ILE A 336 -8.68 0.31 -5.18
N ALA A 337 -8.42 -0.87 -5.71
CA ALA A 337 -7.97 -1.06 -7.07
C ALA A 337 -9.13 -1.54 -7.95
N LEU A 338 -9.31 -0.93 -9.12
CA LEU A 338 -10.14 -1.50 -10.17
C LEU A 338 -9.26 -2.33 -11.09
N MET A 339 -9.69 -3.56 -11.36
CA MET A 339 -8.97 -4.56 -12.13
C MET A 339 -9.84 -5.09 -13.26
N GLN A 340 -9.28 -5.22 -14.45
CA GLN A 340 -9.95 -5.86 -15.57
C GLN A 340 -8.93 -6.43 -16.54
N ASN A 341 -9.22 -7.61 -17.07
CA ASN A 341 -8.43 -8.15 -18.16
C ASN A 341 -8.79 -7.42 -19.48
N GLN A 342 -7.89 -6.59 -19.99
CA GLN A 342 -8.13 -5.78 -21.19
C GLN A 342 -7.34 -6.28 -22.39
N HIS A 343 -7.92 -6.03 -23.57
CA HIS A 343 -7.18 -6.17 -24.82
C HIS A 343 -6.32 -4.93 -25.01
N PRO A 344 -5.08 -5.05 -25.53
CA PRO A 344 -4.30 -3.89 -25.94
C PRO A 344 -5.13 -3.03 -26.89
N VAL A 345 -5.33 -1.76 -26.57
CA VAL A 345 -6.15 -0.85 -27.37
C VAL A 345 -5.45 -0.59 -28.70
N GLY A 346 -6.12 -0.85 -29.83
CA GLY A 346 -5.69 -0.35 -31.15
C GLY A 346 -5.31 -1.38 -32.22
N THR A 347 -5.41 -2.69 -31.96
CA THR A 347 -5.14 -3.73 -32.97
C THR A 347 -6.40 -4.52 -33.34
N ILE A 348 -7.03 -4.13 -34.45
CA ILE A 348 -8.03 -4.95 -35.14
C ILE A 348 -7.39 -5.42 -36.46
N PRO A 349 -7.42 -6.73 -36.78
CA PRO A 349 -8.07 -7.82 -36.04
C PRO A 349 -7.28 -8.28 -34.80
N TYR A 350 -8.00 -8.52 -33.70
CA TYR A 350 -7.45 -9.09 -32.48
C TYR A 350 -7.12 -10.58 -32.69
N ASN A 351 -5.90 -10.99 -32.35
CA ASN A 351 -5.50 -12.40 -32.37
C ASN A 351 -5.01 -12.80 -30.97
N PRO A 352 -5.79 -13.59 -30.20
CA PRO A 352 -5.42 -13.97 -28.83
C PRO A 352 -4.11 -14.76 -28.74
N ALA A 353 -3.70 -15.46 -29.81
CA ALA A 353 -2.43 -16.19 -29.83
C ALA A 353 -1.22 -15.25 -29.91
N THR A 354 -1.41 -14.02 -30.39
CA THR A 354 -0.35 -13.02 -30.59
C THR A 354 -0.68 -11.69 -29.92
N GLN A 355 -1.66 -11.65 -29.01
CA GLN A 355 -2.08 -10.46 -28.24
C GLN A 355 -2.72 -10.94 -26.93
N PRO A 356 -1.95 -11.40 -25.94
CA PRO A 356 -2.49 -11.81 -24.66
C PRO A 356 -3.17 -10.61 -24.03
N ASN A 357 -4.26 -10.89 -23.33
CA ASN A 357 -4.90 -9.87 -22.53
C ASN A 357 -3.92 -9.39 -21.46
N VAL A 358 -3.94 -8.09 -21.22
CA VAL A 358 -3.14 -7.45 -20.18
C VAL A 358 -4.09 -7.11 -19.04
N MET A 359 -3.75 -7.56 -17.84
CA MET A 359 -4.50 -7.16 -16.64
C MET A 359 -4.28 -5.67 -16.41
N GLN A 360 -5.30 -4.85 -16.60
CA GLN A 360 -5.24 -3.44 -16.21
C GLN A 360 -5.62 -3.32 -14.74
N LEU A 361 -4.91 -2.47 -14.02
CA LEU A 361 -5.12 -2.19 -12.61
C LEU A 361 -4.92 -0.69 -12.38
N LYS A 362 -5.85 -0.03 -11.69
CA LYS A 362 -5.68 1.37 -11.28
C LYS A 362 -6.22 1.58 -9.88
N TRP A 363 -5.55 2.42 -9.09
CA TRP A 363 -5.94 2.72 -7.71
C TRP A 363 -6.79 3.97 -7.62
N TYR A 364 -7.81 3.92 -6.77
CA TYR A 364 -8.77 4.98 -6.53
C TYR A 364 -8.94 5.21 -5.05
N GLN A 365 -9.11 6.46 -4.66
CA GLN A 365 -9.50 6.82 -3.30
C GLN A 365 -11.03 6.86 -3.21
N VAL A 366 -11.58 6.26 -2.16
CA VAL A 366 -13.01 6.26 -1.86
C VAL A 366 -13.38 7.62 -1.27
N VAL A 367 -14.18 8.39 -2.00
CA VAL A 367 -14.72 9.69 -1.59
C VAL A 367 -15.95 9.50 -0.71
N ASN A 368 -16.81 8.56 -1.10
CA ASN A 368 -18.00 8.18 -0.34
C ASN A 368 -18.23 6.66 -0.40
N ALA A 369 -18.83 6.10 0.64
CA ALA A 369 -19.14 4.68 0.74
C ALA A 369 -20.50 4.52 1.42
N ASP A 370 -21.56 4.52 0.62
CA ASP A 370 -22.93 4.40 1.10
C ASP A 370 -23.32 2.92 1.20
N GLU A 371 -24.18 2.66 2.18
CA GLU A 371 -24.77 1.36 2.40
C GLU A 371 -26.14 1.35 1.71
N LEU A 372 -26.38 0.32 0.89
CA LEU A 372 -27.67 0.14 0.27
C LEU A 372 -28.51 -0.73 1.21
N ASP A 373 -29.63 -0.19 1.69
CA ASP A 373 -30.58 -0.89 2.55
C ASP A 373 -31.05 -2.20 1.89
N GLY A 374 -30.47 -3.32 2.29
CA GLY A 374 -30.81 -4.66 1.84
C GLY A 374 -30.44 -5.68 2.90
N ASP A 375 -31.27 -6.71 3.04
CA ASP A 375 -31.18 -7.75 4.09
C ASP A 375 -29.90 -8.61 4.04
N TYR A 376 -29.00 -8.32 3.10
CA TYR A 376 -27.71 -8.97 2.92
C TYR A 376 -26.59 -7.92 2.75
N ASP A 377 -25.74 -7.82 3.77
CA ASP A 377 -24.54 -6.98 4.01
C ASP A 377 -23.47 -6.91 2.87
N LEU A 378 -23.77 -7.37 1.67
CA LEU A 378 -22.79 -7.70 0.62
C LEU A 378 -22.66 -6.63 -0.48
N ARG A 379 -23.42 -5.54 -0.41
CA ARG A 379 -23.47 -4.55 -1.49
C ARG A 379 -23.13 -3.15 -0.98
N ARG A 380 -22.30 -2.41 -1.72
CA ARG A 380 -22.02 -1.00 -1.45
C ARG A 380 -21.97 -0.15 -2.70
N GLU A 381 -22.45 1.08 -2.54
CA GLU A 381 -22.28 2.14 -3.52
C GLU A 381 -21.08 2.99 -3.12
N LEU A 382 -20.12 3.11 -4.03
CA LEU A 382 -18.88 3.85 -3.80
C LEU A 382 -18.77 5.00 -4.80
N THR A 383 -18.46 6.18 -4.28
CA THR A 383 -17.96 7.30 -5.07
C THR A 383 -16.45 7.31 -4.99
N LEU A 384 -15.76 7.28 -6.13
CA LEU A 384 -14.32 7.16 -6.23
C LEU A 384 -13.71 8.39 -6.90
N THR A 385 -12.49 8.73 -6.51
CA THR A 385 -11.63 9.69 -7.22
C THR A 385 -10.32 9.02 -7.63
N GLY A 386 -9.89 9.25 -8.86
CA GLY A 386 -8.68 8.64 -9.39
C GLY A 386 -8.51 8.85 -10.89
N PRO A 387 -7.64 8.07 -11.54
CA PRO A 387 -7.36 8.19 -12.97
C PRO A 387 -8.57 7.78 -13.84
N ASP A 388 -8.56 8.17 -15.11
CA ASP A 388 -9.62 7.74 -16.03
C ASP A 388 -9.61 6.21 -16.21
N TRP A 389 -10.81 5.62 -16.21
CA TRP A 389 -11.05 4.20 -16.47
C TRP A 389 -11.82 4.04 -17.77
N THR A 390 -11.29 3.23 -18.69
CA THR A 390 -11.95 2.88 -19.95
C THR A 390 -12.19 1.37 -19.95
N PRO A 391 -13.27 0.88 -19.32
CA PRO A 391 -13.51 -0.55 -19.22
C PRO A 391 -13.82 -1.13 -20.59
N ASN A 392 -13.34 -2.35 -20.84
CA ASN A 392 -13.86 -3.17 -21.92
C ASN A 392 -15.27 -3.67 -21.53
N PRO A 393 -16.33 -3.28 -22.26
CA PRO A 393 -17.70 -3.64 -21.88
C PRO A 393 -17.98 -5.15 -21.94
N SER A 394 -17.16 -5.92 -22.67
CA SER A 394 -17.30 -7.39 -22.77
C SER A 394 -16.63 -8.15 -21.62
N ARG A 395 -16.01 -7.45 -20.67
CA ARG A 395 -15.22 -8.07 -19.58
C ARG A 395 -15.71 -7.55 -18.24
N ARG A 396 -15.72 -8.42 -17.24
CA ARG A 396 -16.03 -8.05 -15.86
C ARG A 396 -14.95 -7.15 -15.29
N VAL A 397 -15.36 -6.16 -14.49
CA VAL A 397 -14.47 -5.32 -13.71
C VAL A 397 -14.56 -5.78 -12.26
N PHE A 398 -13.42 -5.84 -11.59
CA PHE A 398 -13.33 -6.25 -10.20
C PHE A 398 -12.76 -5.10 -9.37
N ALA A 399 -13.27 -4.93 -8.17
CA ALA A 399 -12.71 -4.05 -7.16
C ALA A 399 -11.92 -4.89 -6.15
N VAL A 400 -10.68 -4.50 -5.89
CA VAL A 400 -9.85 -5.09 -4.84
C VAL A 400 -9.64 -4.05 -3.76
N TYR A 401 -10.12 -4.34 -2.56
CA TYR A 401 -9.89 -3.53 -1.37
C TYR A 401 -8.79 -4.17 -0.53
N LEU A 402 -7.82 -3.35 -0.11
CA LEU A 402 -6.79 -3.73 0.83
C LEU A 402 -6.97 -2.93 2.11
N ARG A 403 -7.02 -3.63 3.24
CA ARG A 403 -7.11 -2.97 4.54
C ARG A 403 -5.86 -2.12 4.80
N ASN A 404 -6.03 -1.04 5.55
CA ASN A 404 -4.93 -0.25 6.12
C ASN A 404 -4.02 0.46 5.09
N VAL A 405 -4.43 0.56 3.83
CA VAL A 405 -3.73 1.43 2.86
C VAL A 405 -4.02 2.89 3.20
N GLU A 406 -2.97 3.63 3.55
CA GLU A 406 -3.06 5.04 3.91
C GLU A 406 -3.01 5.95 2.68
N THR A 407 -2.18 5.58 1.70
CA THR A 407 -1.93 6.39 0.51
C THR A 407 -1.28 5.56 -0.59
N VAL A 408 -1.44 6.01 -1.83
CA VAL A 408 -0.86 5.42 -3.03
C VAL A 408 -0.06 6.49 -3.77
N TYR A 409 1.21 6.20 -4.05
CA TYR A 409 2.08 7.05 -4.86
C TYR A 409 2.24 6.46 -6.23
N GLU A 410 1.97 7.23 -7.28
CA GLU A 410 2.16 6.77 -8.65
C GLU A 410 3.40 7.40 -9.26
N LYS A 411 4.17 6.57 -9.98
CA LYS A 411 5.31 7.01 -10.75
C LYS A 411 5.43 6.18 -12.01
N THR A 412 5.66 6.82 -13.15
CA THR A 412 6.05 6.09 -14.34
C THR A 412 7.48 5.61 -14.21
N VAL A 413 7.69 4.32 -14.45
CA VAL A 413 8.99 3.65 -14.40
C VAL A 413 9.29 3.03 -15.75
N GLU A 414 10.57 3.05 -16.12
CA GLU A 414 11.07 2.32 -17.27
C GLU A 414 11.92 1.15 -16.78
N LEU A 415 11.57 -0.04 -17.22
CA LEU A 415 12.28 -1.26 -16.87
C LEU A 415 13.49 -1.43 -17.78
N LYS A 416 14.63 -1.75 -17.18
CA LYS A 416 15.91 -1.92 -17.90
C LYS A 416 16.14 -3.38 -18.26
N THR A 417 16.63 -3.62 -19.47
CA THR A 417 16.82 -4.97 -20.05
C THR A 417 18.30 -5.31 -20.32
N ASP A 418 19.21 -4.55 -19.73
CA ASP A 418 20.66 -4.54 -20.06
C ASP A 418 21.36 -5.90 -19.89
#